data_AF-A0A7W0VKD6-F1
#
_entry.id   AF-A0A7W0VKD6-F1
#
_cell.length_a   1.000
_cell.length_b   1.000
_cell.length_c   1.000
_cell.angle_alpha   90.00
_cell.angle_beta   90.00
_cell.angle_gamma   90.00
#
_symmetry.space_group_name_H-M   'P 1'
#
loop_
_entity.id
_entity.type
_entity.pdbx_description
1 polymer ?
#
loop_
_entity_poly.entity_id
_entity_poly.type
_entity_poly.pdbx_seq_one_letter_code
_entity_poly.pdbx_strand_id
1 'polypeptide(L)' 'MKVRFWGVRGSIPVPGRETNRYGGNTSCVEVRPKNAPPIIIDAGTGLRRLGKSLMEEACGDGKGKASILISHTHWDHVQG' A
#
# COMPACT_ATOMS: atom_id res chain seq x y z
N MET A 1 7.38 6.55 -14.71
CA MET A 1 7.14 5.62 -13.59
C MET A 1 6.81 6.47 -12.38
N LYS A 2 5.75 6.13 -11.64
CA LYS A 2 5.34 6.86 -10.42
C LYS A 2 5.43 5.91 -9.23
N VAL A 3 5.93 6.40 -8.11
CA VAL A 3 5.99 5.66 -6.84
C VAL A 3 5.17 6.43 -5.81
N ARG A 4 4.35 5.72 -5.04
CA ARG A 4 3.53 6.28 -3.96
C ARG A 4 3.69 5.44 -2.70
N PHE A 5 3.94 6.11 -1.59
CA PHE A 5 4.03 5.49 -0.28
C PHE A 5 2.67 5.58 0.42
N TRP A 6 2.07 4.42 0.71
CA TRP A 6 0.80 4.30 1.42
C TRP A 6 1.00 4.04 2.92
N GLY A 7 2.16 3.50 3.28
CA GLY A 7 2.68 3.44 4.63
C GLY A 7 4.20 3.31 4.66
N VAL A 8 4.80 3.91 5.68
CA VAL A 8 6.26 4.05 5.85
C VAL A 8 6.72 3.74 7.27
N ARG A 9 5.82 3.28 8.14
CA ARG A 9 6.15 2.86 9.51
C ARG A 9 6.51 1.38 9.55
N GLY A 10 7.47 1.05 10.41
CA GLY A 10 7.82 -0.33 10.72
C GLY A 10 7.16 -0.80 12.01
N SER A 11 7.07 -2.12 12.16
CA SER A 11 6.62 -2.87 13.33
C SER A 11 5.16 -2.69 13.71
N ILE A 12 4.72 -1.47 14.01
CA ILE A 12 3.35 -1.21 14.49
C ILE A 12 2.76 0.05 13.83
N PRO A 13 1.45 0.05 13.51
CA PRO A 13 0.78 1.26 13.08
C PRO A 13 0.68 2.24 14.25
N VAL A 14 0.99 3.51 14.00
CA VAL A 14 1.02 4.56 15.03
C VAL A 14 0.11 5.72 14.65
N PRO A 15 -1.21 5.64 14.88
CA PRO A 15 -2.12 6.76 14.64
C PRO A 15 -1.95 7.83 15.72
N GLY A 16 -1.84 9.11 15.34
CA GLY A 16 -1.75 10.20 16.31
C GLY A 16 -1.32 11.54 15.71
N ARG A 17 -1.56 12.62 16.46
CA ARG A 17 -1.13 13.98 16.06
C ARG A 17 0.39 14.05 15.86
N GLU A 18 1.14 13.39 16.74
CA GLU A 18 2.61 13.27 16.73
C GLU A 18 3.14 12.64 15.42
N THR A 19 2.37 11.74 14.80
CA THR A 19 2.82 10.93 13.65
C THR A 19 2.22 11.37 12.31
N ASN A 20 1.34 12.37 12.31
CA ASN A 20 0.61 12.82 11.12
C ASN A 20 1.50 13.40 10.01
N ARG A 21 2.66 13.97 10.34
CA ARG A 21 3.56 14.57 9.32
C ARG A 21 3.98 13.56 8.25
N TYR A 22 4.23 12.31 8.65
CA TYR A 22 4.70 11.25 7.74
C TYR A 22 3.73 10.06 7.66
N GLY A 23 2.68 10.04 8.50
CA GLY A 23 1.69 8.98 8.55
C GLY A 23 1.99 7.88 9.57
N GLY A 24 0.94 7.11 9.87
CA GLY A 24 0.97 6.02 10.85
C GLY A 24 0.82 4.62 10.26
N ASN A 25 0.64 4.50 8.94
CA ASN A 25 0.47 3.21 8.27
C ASN A 25 1.80 2.45 8.14
N THR A 26 1.75 1.13 8.25
CA THR A 26 2.91 0.24 8.06
C THR A 26 3.19 -0.05 6.58
N SER A 27 4.36 -0.64 6.29
CA SER A 27 4.93 -0.79 4.94
C SER A 27 3.91 -1.12 3.85
N CYS A 28 3.75 -0.19 2.90
CA CYS A 28 2.98 -0.43 1.68
C CYS A 28 3.37 0.62 0.64
N VAL A 29 3.92 0.16 -0.49
CA VAL A 29 4.38 1.03 -1.57
C VAL A 29 3.73 0.59 -2.88
N GLU A 30 3.20 1.56 -3.62
CA GLU A 30 2.66 1.36 -4.96
C GLU A 30 3.66 1.88 -5.99
N VAL A 31 3.95 1.05 -6.97
CA VAL A 31 4.73 1.38 -8.14
C VAL A 31 3.81 1.30 -9.36
N ARG A 32 3.70 2.41 -10.09
CA ARG A 32 2.92 2.51 -11.33
C ARG A 32 3.82 2.68 -12.56
N PRO A 33 4.02 1.62 -13.34
CA PRO A 33 4.54 1.70 -14.71
C PRO A 33 3.57 2.44 -15.63
N LYS A 34 4.02 2.90 -16.80
CA LYS A 34 3.15 3.63 -17.75
C LYS A 34 2.08 2.72 -18.40
N ASN A 35 2.46 1.49 -18.77
CA ASN A 35 1.63 0.59 -19.59
C ASN A 35 1.53 -0.82 -18.96
N ALA A 36 1.51 -0.90 -17.63
CA ALA A 36 1.38 -2.17 -16.92
C ALA A 36 0.56 -1.98 -15.63
N PRO A 37 -0.04 -3.06 -15.11
CA PRO A 37 -0.70 -3.05 -13.81
C PRO A 37 0.22 -2.53 -12.68
N PRO A 38 -0.34 -1.93 -11.62
CA PRO A 38 0.44 -1.54 -10.45
C PRO A 38 1.12 -2.73 -9.78
N ILE A 39 2.33 -2.49 -9.28
CA ILE A 39 3.06 -3.39 -8.40
C ILE A 39 2.98 -2.82 -7.00
N ILE A 40 2.59 -3.64 -6.04
CA ILE A 40 2.48 -3.32 -4.63
C ILE A 40 3.63 -4.02 -3.92
N ILE A 41 4.44 -3.28 -3.17
CA ILE A 41 5.50 -3.83 -2.34
C ILE A 41 5.02 -3.73 -0.90
N ASP A 42 4.91 -4.91 -0.27
CA ASP A 42 4.32 -5.14 1.05
C ASP A 42 2.84 -4.75 1.19
N ALA A 43 2.17 -5.50 2.05
CA ALA A 43 0.75 -5.46 2.35
C ALA A 43 0.52 -5.10 3.84
N GLY A 44 1.27 -4.12 4.36
CA GLY A 44 1.03 -3.54 5.68
C GLY A 44 -0.25 -2.71 5.73
N THR A 45 -0.53 -2.04 6.86
CA THR A 45 -1.80 -1.30 7.08
C THR A 45 -2.04 -0.15 6.08
N GLY A 46 -1.02 0.27 5.32
CA GLY A 46 -1.19 1.17 4.18
C GLY A 46 -2.04 0.57 3.05
N LEU A 47 -2.08 -0.77 2.93
CA LEU A 47 -2.82 -1.49 1.89
C LEU A 47 -4.29 -1.12 1.89
N ARG A 48 -4.91 -0.93 3.06
CA ARG A 48 -6.32 -0.52 3.15
C ARG A 48 -6.62 0.79 2.40
N ARG A 49 -5.72 1.79 2.44
CA ARG A 49 -5.92 3.05 1.70
C ARG A 49 -5.64 2.88 0.22
N LEU A 50 -4.61 2.11 -0.13
CA LEU A 50 -4.32 1.75 -1.51
C LEU A 50 -5.50 1.01 -2.15
N GLY A 51 -6.03 -0.02 -1.48
CA GLY A 51 -7.17 -0.80 -1.94
C GLY A 51 -8.39 0.07 -2.25
N LYS A 52 -8.72 1.04 -1.38
CA LYS A 52 -9.79 2.01 -1.67
C LYS A 52 -9.53 2.81 -2.94
N SER A 53 -8.30 3.31 -3.13
CA SER A 53 -7.91 4.02 -4.35
C SER A 53 -7.99 3.14 -5.60
N LEU A 54 -7.67 1.85 -5.50
CA LEU A 54 -7.79 0.90 -6.61
C LEU A 54 -9.26 0.61 -6.94
N MET A 55 -10.13 0.56 -5.92
CA MET A 55 -11.58 0.37 -6.11
C MET A 55 -12.24 1.56 -6.84
N GLU A 56 -11.66 2.74 -6.81
CA GLU A 56 -12.09 3.90 -7.60
C GLU A 56 -11.66 3.81 -9.08
N GLU A 57 -10.88 2.78 -9.44
CA GLU A 57 -10.36 2.51 -10.78
C GLU A 57 -10.90 1.16 -11.31
N ALA A 58 -10.21 0.56 -12.30
CA ALA A 58 -10.63 -0.70 -12.94
C ALA A 58 -10.83 -1.88 -11.96
N CYS A 59 -10.23 -1.86 -10.77
CA CYS A 59 -10.47 -2.92 -9.77
C CYS A 59 -11.90 -2.87 -9.21
N GLY A 60 -12.54 -1.70 -9.13
CA GLY A 60 -13.94 -1.57 -8.70
C GLY A 60 -14.93 -2.22 -9.68
N ASP A 61 -14.58 -2.22 -10.97
CA ASP A 61 -15.35 -2.87 -12.03
C ASP A 61 -15.01 -4.36 -12.22
N GLY A 62 -14.16 -4.93 -11.36
CA GLY A 62 -13.69 -6.32 -11.46
C GLY A 62 -12.73 -6.59 -12.63
N LYS A 63 -12.17 -5.55 -13.26
CA LYS A 63 -11.27 -5.64 -14.42
C LYS A 63 -9.81 -5.33 -14.08
N GLY A 64 -9.55 -4.87 -12.87
CA GLY A 64 -8.24 -4.47 -12.41
C GLY A 64 -7.29 -5.64 -12.19
N LYS A 65 -6.00 -5.37 -12.35
CA LYS A 65 -4.91 -6.30 -12.03
C LYS A 65 -3.91 -5.57 -11.16
N ALA A 66 -3.27 -6.29 -10.25
CA ALA A 66 -2.13 -5.81 -9.48
C ALA A 66 -1.28 -7.02 -9.08
N SER A 67 0.01 -6.79 -8.86
CA SER A 67 0.90 -7.79 -8.26
C SER A 67 1.31 -7.32 -6.87
N ILE A 68 1.27 -8.20 -5.88
CA ILE A 68 1.78 -7.93 -4.54
C ILE A 68 3.09 -8.71 -4.38
N LEU A 69 4.16 -8.00 -4.04
CA LEU A 69 5.46 -8.57 -3.69
C LEU A 69 5.66 -8.37 -2.19
N ILE A 70 5.72 -9.46 -1.44
CA ILE A 70 5.97 -9.44 0.00
C ILE A 70 7.47 -9.61 0.22
N SER A 71 8.11 -8.61 0.83
CA SER A 71 9.55 -8.65 1.10
C SER A 71 9.91 -9.74 2.11
N HIS A 72 9.11 -9.88 3.17
CA HIS A 72 9.19 -10.90 4.20
C HIS A 72 7.87 -10.94 5.00
N THR A 73 7.69 -11.93 5.87
CA THR A 73 6.41 -12.22 6.51
C THR A 73 6.31 -11.71 7.95
N HIS A 74 6.96 -10.59 8.28
CA HIS A 74 6.62 -9.88 9.52
C HIS A 74 5.23 -9.28 9.41
N TRP A 75 4.55 -9.16 10.55
CA TRP A 75 3.11 -8.88 10.57
C TRP A 75 2.78 -7.52 9.95
N ASP A 76 3.64 -6.53 10.14
CA ASP A 76 3.53 -5.19 9.58
C ASP A 76 3.66 -5.10 8.06
N HIS A 77 4.03 -6.21 7.39
CA HIS A 77 4.10 -6.35 5.94
C HIS A 77 2.95 -7.17 5.34
N VAL A 78 2.07 -7.78 6.15
CA VAL A 78 1.02 -8.69 5.66
C VAL A 78 -0.37 -8.49 6.29
N GLN A 79 -0.49 -7.65 7.33
CA GLN A 79 -1.74 -7.47 8.10
C GLN A 79 -2.78 -6.51 7.48
N GLY A 80 -2.49 -5.93 6.32
CA GLY A 80 -3.19 -4.78 5.75
C GLY A 80 -4.53 -5.04 5.08
#